data_AF-A0A943K0J2-F1
#
_entry.id   AF-A0A943K0J2-F1
#
_cell.length_a   1.000
_cell.length_b   1.000
_cell.length_c   1.000
_cell.angle_alpha   90.00
_cell.angle_beta   90.00
_cell.angle_gamma   90.00
#
_symmetry.space_group_name_H-M   'P 1'
#
loop_
_entity.id
_entity.type
_entity.pdbx_description
1 polymer ?
#
loop_
_entity_poly.entity_id
_entity_poly.type
_entity_poly.pdbx_seq_one_letter_code
_entity_poly.pdbx_strand_id
1 'polypeptide(L)' 'MARIIEGERRIIKMSVDDVLNIVREYQVITHKSCCYEHTRELLEKADFFIPEDL' A
#
# COMPACT_ATOMS: atom_id res chain seq x y z
N MET A 1 6.23 10.30 4.08
CA MET A 1 7.21 10.20 2.97
C MET A 1 7.76 8.78 2.93
N ALA A 2 7.42 7.97 1.92
CA ALA A 2 8.06 6.65 1.75
C ALA A 2 9.44 6.84 1.10
N ARG A 3 10.51 6.58 1.85
CA ARG A 3 11.87 6.52 1.30
C ARG A 3 12.16 5.08 0.90
N ILE A 4 12.28 4.83 -0.41
CA ILE A 4 12.98 3.66 -0.91
C ILE A 4 14.45 3.89 -0.57
N ILE A 5 14.93 3.23 0.48
CA ILE A 5 16.33 3.25 0.86
C ILE A 5 17.04 2.28 -0.09
N GLU A 6 17.83 2.88 -0.99
CA GLU A 6 18.93 2.30 -1.75
C GLU A 6 18.61 1.25 -2.84
N GLY A 7 18.71 1.71 -4.09
CA GLY A 7 19.57 1.05 -5.08
C GLY A 7 18.90 0.19 -6.15
N GLU A 8 17.93 -0.66 -5.81
CA GLU A 8 17.39 -1.62 -6.78
C GLU A 8 15.86 -1.74 -6.67
N ARG A 9 15.17 -1.52 -7.80
CA ARG A 9 13.75 -1.90 -7.93
C ARG A 9 13.65 -3.42 -7.72
N ARG A 10 13.29 -3.85 -6.51
CA ARG A 10 12.93 -5.25 -6.27
C ARG A 10 11.61 -5.55 -6.99
N ILE A 11 11.63 -6.50 -7.90
CA ILE A 11 10.41 -7.02 -8.53
C ILE A 11 9.85 -8.06 -7.55
N ILE A 12 8.84 -7.67 -6.78
CA ILE A 12 8.10 -8.59 -5.91
C ILE A 12 6.99 -9.22 -6.76
N LYS A 13 7.04 -10.54 -6.93
CA LYS A 13 5.94 -11.27 -7.58
C LYS A 13 4.86 -11.48 -6.52
N MET A 14 3.72 -10.82 -6.69
CA MET A 14 2.57 -11.00 -5.82
C MET A 14 1.57 -11.98 -6.44
N SER A 15 0.88 -12.76 -5.61
CA SER A 15 -0.27 -13.53 -6.08
C SER A 15 -1.46 -12.58 -6.38
N VAL A 16 -2.44 -13.08 -7.12
CA VAL A 16 -3.67 -12.32 -7.39
C VAL A 16 -4.40 -12.01 -6.08
N ASP A 17 -4.42 -12.95 -5.14
CA ASP A 17 -5.07 -12.80 -3.84
C ASP A 17 -4.40 -11.71 -2.98
N ASP A 18 -3.07 -11.61 -3.01
CA ASP A 18 -2.34 -10.56 -2.28
C ASP A 18 -2.69 -9.18 -2.83
N VAL A 19 -2.77 -9.04 -4.15
CA VAL A 19 -3.19 -7.79 -4.79
C VAL A 19 -4.61 -7.42 -4.38
N LEU A 20 -5.53 -8.39 -4.38
CA LEU A 20 -6.92 -8.16 -3.98
C LEU A 20 -7.04 -7.77 -2.50
N ASN A 21 -6.22 -8.34 -1.63
CA ASN A 21 -6.17 -8.00 -0.21
C ASN A 21 -5.67 -6.56 0.01
N ILE A 22 -4.57 -6.16 -0.64
CA ILE A 22 -4.07 -4.78 -0.55
C ILE A 22 -5.12 -3.77 -1.06
N VAL A 23 -5.76 -4.07 -2.19
CA VAL A 23 -6.81 -3.19 -2.74
C VAL A 23 -7.99 -3.07 -1.78
N ARG A 24 -8.40 -4.17 -1.14
CA ARG A 24 -9.47 -4.16 -0.14
C ARG A 24 -9.11 -3.29 1.06
N GLU A 25 -7.91 -3.46 1.61
CA GLU A 25 -7.44 -2.65 2.75
C GLU A 25 -7.37 -1.17 2.39
N TYR A 26 -6.81 -0.84 1.21
CA TYR A 26 -6.82 0.52 0.68
C TYR A 26 -8.25 1.09 0.66
N GLN A 27 -9.20 0.37 0.06
CA GLN A 27 -10.59 0.83 -0.04
C GLN A 27 -11.23 1.05 1.34
N VAL A 28 -10.97 0.16 2.30
CA VAL A 28 -11.47 0.28 3.67
C VAL A 28 -10.85 1.50 4.37
N ILE A 29 -9.57 1.77 4.19
CA ILE A 29 -8.91 2.93 4.81
C ILE A 29 -9.40 4.23 4.18
N THR A 30 -9.52 4.27 2.85
CA THR A 30 -9.79 5.50 2.11
C THR A 30 -11.28 5.79 1.91
N HIS A 31 -12.19 4.93 2.38
CA HIS A 31 -13.64 5.09 2.13
C HIS A 31 -14.24 6.40 2.65
N LYS A 32 -13.64 7.02 3.68
CA LYS A 32 -14.06 8.32 4.24
C LYS A 32 -13.23 9.50 3.73
N SER A 33 -12.27 9.24 2.84
CA SER A 33 -11.44 10.31 2.29
C SER A 33 -12.26 11.18 1.34
N CYS A 34 -12.10 12.50 1.44
CA CYS A 34 -12.87 13.48 0.66
C CYS A 34 -12.07 14.10 -0.48
N CYS A 35 -10.75 13.95 -0.46
CA CYS A 35 -9.84 14.49 -1.46
C CYS A 35 -8.50 13.74 -1.41
N TYR A 36 -7.67 13.95 -2.43
CA TYR A 36 -6.37 13.31 -2.57
C TYR A 36 -5.45 13.50 -1.36
N GLU A 37 -5.36 14.72 -0.80
CA GLU A 37 -4.51 14.98 0.37
C GLU A 37 -5.02 14.23 1.60
N HIS A 38 -6.34 14.18 1.81
CA HIS A 38 -6.92 13.41 2.91
C HIS A 38 -6.68 11.90 2.73
N THR A 39 -6.77 11.39 1.49
CA THR A 39 -6.38 10.01 1.18
C THR A 39 -4.93 9.75 1.53
N ARG A 40 -4.02 10.66 1.17
CA ARG A 40 -2.59 10.56 1.44
C ARG A 40 -2.28 10.56 2.95
N GLU A 41 -2.92 11.43 3.72
CA GLU A 41 -2.77 11.48 5.17
C GLU A 41 -3.27 10.20 5.86
N LEU A 42 -4.38 9.62 5.38
CA LEU A 42 -4.91 8.36 5.90
C LEU A 42 -3.95 7.19 5.61
N LEU A 43 -3.41 7.14 4.40
CA LEU A 43 -2.46 6.09 4.01
C LEU A 43 -1.10 6.25 4.67
N GLU A 44 -0.66 7.48 4.98
CA GLU A 44 0.59 7.71 5.71
C GLU A 44 0.53 7.25 7.16
N LYS A 45 -0.67 7.15 7.74
CA LYS A 45 -0.91 6.60 9.08
C LYS A 45 -1.20 5.09 9.07
N ALA A 46 -1.33 4.48 7.89
CA ALA A 46 -1.67 3.07 7.75
C ALA A 46 -0.43 2.23 7.43
N ASP A 47 -0.33 1.08 8.05
CA ASP A 47 0.73 0.10 7.78
C ASP A 47 0.27 -0.88 6.71
N PHE A 48 0.96 -0.88 5.56
CA PHE A 48 0.74 -1.87 4.50
C PHE A 48 1.86 -2.90 4.52
N PHE A 49 1.49 -4.17 4.56
CA PHE A 49 2.42 -5.29 4.48
C PHE A 49 2.39 -5.87 3.07
N ILE A 50 3.54 -5.88 2.41
CA ILE A 50 3.70 -6.58 1.13
C ILE A 50 4.26 -7.96 1.46
N PRO A 51 3.56 -9.05 1.14
CA PRO A 51 4.13 -10.38 1.30
C PRO A 51 5.31 -10.52 0.34
N GLU A 52 6.50 -10.74 0.90
CA GLU A 52 7.66 -11.20 0.15
C GLU A 52 7.60 -12.74 0.16
N ASP A 53 7.43 -13.36 -1.01
CA ASP A 53 7.68 -14.80 -1.17
C ASP A 53 9.15 -15.06 -0.78
N LEU A 54 9.37 -15.86 0.27
CA LEU A 54 10.69 -16.36 0.70
C LEU A 54 11.12 -17.57 -0.12
#